data_AF-A0A6N6QLT4-F1
#
_entry.id   AF-A0A6N6QLT4-F1
#
_cell.length_a   1.000
_cell.length_b   1.000
_cell.length_c   1.000
_cell.angle_alpha   90.00
_cell.angle_beta   90.00
_cell.angle_gamma   90.00
#
_symmetry.space_group_name_H-M   'P 1'
#
loop_
_entity.id
_entity.type
_entity.pdbx_description
1 polymer ?
#
loop_
_entity_poly.entity_id
_entity_poly.type
_entity_poly.pdbx_seq_one_letter_code
_entity_poly.pdbx_strand_id
1 'polypeptide(L)'
;MGKYFTSLQRQLPLLGLSSTLTLAFSERAWAGQGDMQTALLALAFIVAIVVILTVIFIPTIVAFRRQHPNRWLIFVVNFAFGGTVVGWIAALVWALHYAHISEDGSNGGESGTNLFVNDPVNVRVDPSMNEDQKIALPVSPTNNPNPSKDHSDAETVNALRRLKTLFESGAISAEEFIALKAPILKRYIHKTG
;
A
#
# COMPACT_ATOMS: atom_id res chain seq x y z
N MET A 1 -36.90 22.75 88.80
CA MET A 1 -36.96 22.81 87.32
C MET A 1 -35.61 23.27 86.79
N GLY A 2 -34.72 22.38 86.37
CA GLY A 2 -33.39 22.79 85.90
C GLY A 2 -32.40 21.66 85.62
N LYS A 3 -32.86 20.48 85.17
CA LYS A 3 -31.99 19.34 84.82
C LYS A 3 -32.21 18.86 83.38
N TYR A 4 -32.53 19.76 82.46
CA TYR A 4 -32.71 19.44 81.04
C TYR A 4 -31.68 20.11 80.11
N PHE A 5 -30.77 20.94 80.62
CA PHE A 5 -29.79 21.65 79.78
C PHE A 5 -28.46 20.91 79.55
N THR A 6 -28.18 19.83 80.28
CA THR A 6 -26.87 19.15 80.21
C THR A 6 -26.83 18.00 79.19
N SER A 7 -27.91 17.74 78.45
CA SER A 7 -27.94 16.67 77.44
C SER A 7 -27.75 17.14 76.00
N LEU A 8 -27.78 18.45 75.74
CA LEU A 8 -27.61 19.00 74.39
C LEU A 8 -26.15 19.31 74.01
N GLN A 9 -25.19 19.00 74.89
CA GLN A 9 -23.76 19.21 74.62
C GLN A 9 -23.04 17.93 74.16
N ARG A 10 -23.78 16.86 73.84
CA ARG A 10 -23.21 15.56 73.44
C ARG A 10 -23.48 15.17 71.99
N GLN A 11 -23.94 16.09 71.15
CA GLN A 11 -24.25 15.83 69.74
C GLN A 11 -23.93 16.99 68.79
N LEU A 12 -22.73 17.55 68.83
CA LEU A 12 -22.19 18.18 67.62
C LEU A 12 -20.86 17.55 67.24
N PRO A 13 -20.80 16.85 66.10
CA PRO A 13 -19.65 16.07 65.69
C PRO A 13 -18.48 16.97 65.32
N LEU A 14 -17.30 16.46 65.65
CA LEU A 14 -15.96 16.78 65.19
C LEU A 14 -15.87 16.79 63.65
N LEU A 15 -16.57 17.72 62.97
CA LEU A 15 -16.58 17.86 61.50
C LEU A 15 -16.18 19.29 61.07
N GLY A 16 -15.38 19.99 61.87
CA GLY A 16 -14.89 21.33 61.56
C GLY A 16 -13.38 21.45 61.35
N LEU A 17 -12.60 20.40 61.65
CA LEU A 17 -11.13 20.47 61.66
C LEU A 17 -10.43 19.57 60.63
N SER A 18 -11.13 18.97 59.66
CA SER A 18 -10.47 18.19 58.60
C SER A 18 -10.24 18.95 57.30
N SER A 19 -10.95 20.06 57.04
CA SER A 19 -10.82 20.78 55.76
C SER A 19 -9.62 21.72 55.67
N THR A 20 -8.97 22.09 56.78
CA THR A 20 -7.80 22.96 56.74
C THR A 20 -6.47 22.21 56.61
N LEU A 21 -6.44 20.89 56.88
CA LEU A 21 -5.21 20.10 56.78
C LEU A 21 -4.89 19.67 55.34
N THR A 22 -5.89 19.63 54.46
CA THR A 22 -5.72 19.23 53.04
C THR A 22 -5.18 20.36 52.17
N LEU A 23 -5.34 21.62 52.57
CA LEU A 23 -4.82 22.79 51.83
C LEU A 23 -3.37 23.13 52.18
N ALA A 24 -2.84 22.67 53.33
CA ALA A 24 -1.45 22.91 53.70
C ALA A 24 -0.44 22.04 52.91
N PHE A 25 -0.91 20.98 52.25
CA PHE A 25 -0.07 20.08 51.44
C PHE A 25 -0.03 20.44 49.95
N SER A 26 -1.01 21.17 49.43
CA SER A 26 -1.02 21.60 48.02
C SER A 26 -0.12 22.81 47.74
N GLU A 27 0.19 23.62 48.76
CA GLU A 27 1.00 24.84 48.63
C GLU A 27 2.51 24.57 48.50
N ARG A 28 3.01 23.38 48.88
CA ARG A 28 4.44 23.03 48.78
C ARG A 28 4.84 22.43 47.42
N ALA A 29 3.88 22.08 46.59
CA ALA A 29 4.12 21.54 45.26
C ALA A 29 4.42 22.63 44.20
N TRP A 30 4.23 23.91 44.54
CA TRP A 30 4.44 25.06 43.65
C TRP A 30 5.59 25.99 44.08
N ALA A 31 6.35 25.63 45.13
CA ALA A 31 7.60 26.30 45.44
C ALA A 31 8.71 25.69 44.57
N GLY A 32 9.03 26.38 43.47
CA GLY A 32 10.01 25.99 42.47
C GLY A 32 11.42 25.75 43.00
N GLN A 33 11.64 24.56 43.56
CA GLN A 33 12.93 23.88 43.56
C GLN A 33 12.72 22.62 42.72
N GLY A 34 12.99 22.73 41.41
CA GLY A 34 13.06 21.56 40.55
C GLY A 34 14.18 20.66 41.04
N ASP A 35 13.84 19.74 41.95
CA ASP A 35 14.79 18.81 42.52
C ASP A 35 15.49 18.11 41.34
N MET A 36 16.82 18.12 41.29
CA MET A 36 17.56 17.58 40.15
C MET A 36 17.10 16.15 39.82
N GLN A 37 16.70 15.39 40.85
CA GLN A 37 16.09 14.08 40.70
C GLN A 37 14.77 14.11 39.92
N THR A 38 13.86 15.05 40.18
CA THR A 38 12.59 15.19 39.45
C THR A 38 12.81 15.54 37.98
N ALA A 39 13.77 16.41 37.67
CA ALA A 39 14.14 16.74 36.29
C ALA A 39 14.75 15.54 35.56
N LEU A 40 15.63 14.77 36.23
CA LEU A 40 16.21 13.54 35.66
C LEU A 40 15.16 12.47 35.41
N LEU A 41 14.20 12.28 36.33
CA LEU A 41 13.08 11.34 36.14
C LEU A 41 12.18 11.77 34.97
N ALA A 42 11.85 13.06 34.86
CA ALA A 42 11.07 13.59 33.74
C ALA A 42 11.78 13.37 32.39
N LEU A 43 13.09 13.64 32.33
CA LEU A 43 13.89 13.40 31.13
C LEU A 43 13.94 11.91 30.77
N ALA A 44 14.18 11.03 31.75
CA ALA A 44 14.18 9.58 31.55
C ALA A 44 12.82 9.09 31.02
N PHE A 45 11.73 9.64 31.54
CA PHE A 45 10.38 9.31 31.09
C PHE A 45 10.13 9.74 29.63
N ILE A 46 10.55 10.95 29.25
CA ILE A 46 10.45 11.43 27.86
C ILE A 46 11.27 10.53 26.92
N VAL A 47 12.51 10.21 27.29
CA VAL A 47 13.37 9.33 26.51
C VAL A 47 12.74 7.95 26.35
N ALA A 48 12.18 7.38 27.42
CA ALA A 48 11.48 6.10 27.37
C ALA A 48 10.30 6.14 26.40
N ILE A 49 9.48 7.20 26.43
CA ILE A 49 8.36 7.37 25.49
C ILE A 49 8.87 7.43 24.05
N VAL A 50 9.92 8.22 23.78
CA VAL A 50 10.50 8.34 22.43
C VAL A 50 11.01 7.00 21.92
N VAL A 51 11.67 6.21 22.78
CA VAL A 51 12.16 4.86 22.43
C VAL A 51 10.99 3.93 22.11
N ILE A 52 9.96 3.90 22.95
CA ILE A 52 8.78 3.05 22.75
C ILE A 52 8.05 3.43 21.45
N LEU A 53 7.86 4.73 21.20
CA LEU A 53 7.27 5.22 19.95
C LEU A 53 8.12 4.78 18.75
N THR A 54 9.43 4.93 18.81
CA THR A 54 10.32 4.52 17.73
C THR A 54 10.18 3.03 17.43
N VAL A 55 10.08 2.18 18.45
CA VAL A 55 9.89 0.72 18.31
C VAL A 55 8.54 0.39 17.67
N ILE A 56 7.46 1.01 18.13
CA ILE A 56 6.11 0.83 17.56
C ILE A 56 6.06 1.28 16.10
N PHE A 57 6.83 2.30 15.72
CA PHE A 57 6.87 2.80 14.35
C PHE A 57 7.94 2.15 13.45
N ILE A 58 8.65 1.11 13.89
CA ILE A 58 9.61 0.36 13.05
C ILE A 58 9.01 -0.08 11.70
N PRO A 59 7.81 -0.69 11.63
CA PRO A 59 7.24 -1.15 10.36
C PRO A 59 7.06 0.00 9.36
N THR A 60 6.59 1.15 9.85
CA THR A 60 6.49 2.38 9.07
C THR A 60 7.87 2.84 8.58
N ILE A 61 8.86 2.93 9.48
CA ILE A 61 10.21 3.37 9.12
C ILE A 61 10.81 2.48 8.01
N VAL A 62 10.62 1.16 8.12
CA VAL A 62 11.07 0.19 7.10
C VAL A 62 10.38 0.43 5.75
N ALA A 63 9.07 0.64 5.74
CA ALA A 63 8.31 0.90 4.51
C ALA A 63 8.77 2.19 3.80
N PHE A 64 9.03 3.26 4.56
CA PHE A 64 9.53 4.53 4.00
C PHE A 64 10.97 4.42 3.51
N ARG A 65 11.86 3.76 4.26
CA ARG A 65 13.26 3.54 3.83
C ARG A 65 13.37 2.70 2.56
N ARG A 66 12.45 1.77 2.36
CA ARG A 66 12.39 0.92 1.17
C ARG A 66 11.58 1.52 0.01
N GLN A 67 11.06 2.74 0.17
CA GLN A 67 10.18 3.40 -0.81
C GLN A 67 9.01 2.51 -1.26
N HIS A 68 8.45 1.72 -0.34
CA HIS A 68 7.38 0.77 -0.65
C HIS A 68 6.18 1.50 -1.30
N PRO A 69 5.57 0.96 -2.38
CA PRO A 69 4.48 1.64 -3.09
C PRO A 69 3.31 1.96 -2.15
N ASN A 70 2.99 1.03 -1.25
CA ASN A 70 1.91 1.18 -0.27
C ASN A 70 2.37 1.73 1.09
N ARG A 71 3.44 2.53 1.14
CA ARG A 71 3.99 3.08 2.41
C ARG A 71 2.96 3.82 3.28
N TRP A 72 2.06 4.57 2.66
CA TRP A 72 0.99 5.29 3.35
C TRP A 72 -0.05 4.35 3.95
N LEU A 73 -0.37 3.24 3.26
CA LEU A 73 -1.31 2.24 3.75
C LEU A 73 -0.72 1.48 4.93
N ILE A 74 0.56 1.11 4.84
CA ILE A 74 1.29 0.48 5.96
C ILE A 74 1.32 1.42 7.17
N PHE A 75 1.50 2.72 6.98
CA PHE A 75 1.44 3.70 8.06
C PHE A 75 0.08 3.71 8.76
N VAL A 76 -1.02 3.77 8.00
CA VAL A 76 -2.38 3.77 8.56
C VAL A 76 -2.66 2.48 9.33
N VAL A 77 -2.26 1.34 8.79
CA VAL A 77 -2.43 0.03 9.44
C VAL A 77 -1.59 -0.06 10.71
N ASN A 78 -0.34 0.40 10.68
CA ASN A 78 0.50 0.44 11.87
C ASN A 78 -0.02 1.43 12.92
N PHE A 79 -0.65 2.54 12.52
CA PHE A 79 -1.24 3.49 13.45
C PHE A 79 -2.52 2.94 14.12
N ALA A 80 -3.38 2.27 13.35
CA ALA A 80 -4.63 1.70 13.86
C ALA A 80 -4.43 0.39 14.64
N PHE A 81 -3.51 -0.48 14.19
CA PHE A 81 -3.34 -1.84 14.71
C PHE A 81 -1.94 -2.11 15.31
N GLY A 82 -0.97 -1.19 15.19
CA GLY A 82 0.40 -1.39 15.68
C GLY A 82 0.55 -1.36 17.20
N GLY A 83 -0.51 -1.01 17.93
CA GLY A 83 -0.61 -1.26 19.37
C GLY A 83 -0.82 -2.74 19.72
N THR A 84 -1.17 -3.58 18.75
CA THR A 84 -1.30 -5.04 18.92
C THR A 84 -0.07 -5.74 18.35
N VAL A 85 0.42 -6.79 19.03
CA VAL A 85 1.58 -7.57 18.54
C VAL A 85 1.30 -8.16 17.15
N VAL A 86 0.07 -8.65 16.93
CA VAL A 86 -0.33 -9.24 15.64
C VAL A 86 -0.37 -8.20 14.53
N GLY A 87 -1.00 -7.04 14.77
CA GLY A 87 -1.06 -5.95 13.79
C GLY A 87 0.31 -5.36 13.48
N TRP A 88 1.18 -5.24 14.48
CA TRP A 88 2.56 -4.80 14.31
C TRP A 88 3.39 -5.76 13.45
N ILE A 89 3.31 -7.08 13.72
CA ILE A 89 4.00 -8.10 12.91
C ILE A 89 3.44 -8.13 11.48
N ALA A 90 2.11 -8.08 11.32
CA ALA A 90 1.49 -8.06 9.99
C ALA A 90 1.94 -6.82 9.17
N ALA A 91 1.98 -5.65 9.79
CA ALA A 91 2.49 -4.43 9.17
C ALA A 91 3.98 -4.57 8.81
N LEU A 92 4.79 -5.22 9.66
CA LEU A 92 6.21 -5.45 9.39
C LEU A 92 6.42 -6.41 8.21
N VAL A 93 5.70 -7.53 8.18
CA VAL A 93 5.73 -8.49 7.07
C VAL A 93 5.32 -7.79 5.78
N TRP A 94 4.27 -6.97 5.82
CA TRP A 94 3.83 -6.22 4.66
C TRP A 94 4.85 -5.16 4.21
N ALA A 95 5.51 -4.47 5.15
CA ALA A 95 6.60 -3.53 4.84
C ALA A 95 7.81 -4.19 4.19
N LEU A 96 8.02 -5.48 4.45
CA LEU A 96 9.10 -6.28 3.86
C LEU A 96 8.69 -6.94 2.53
N HIS A 97 7.40 -7.16 2.30
CA HIS A 97 6.90 -7.83 1.10
C HIS A 97 6.87 -6.88 -0.10
N TYR A 98 7.82 -7.04 -1.02
CA TYR A 98 7.87 -6.28 -2.26
C TYR A 98 7.00 -6.95 -3.33
N ALA A 99 5.74 -6.54 -3.45
CA ALA A 99 4.93 -6.91 -4.61
C ALA A 99 5.35 -6.01 -5.78
N HIS A 100 6.08 -6.56 -6.75
CA HIS A 100 6.28 -5.93 -8.05
C HIS A 100 4.94 -5.90 -8.80
N ILE A 101 4.09 -4.94 -8.44
CA ILE A 101 2.91 -4.59 -9.24
C ILE A 101 3.45 -3.60 -10.27
N SER A 102 3.81 -4.13 -11.43
CA SER A 102 4.17 -3.30 -12.56
C SER A 102 2.91 -2.52 -12.99
N GLU A 103 3.07 -1.23 -13.30
CA GLU A 103 1.97 -0.28 -13.54
C GLU A 103 1.16 -0.65 -14.80
N ASP A 104 1.78 -1.43 -15.67
CA ASP A 104 1.20 -2.28 -16.69
C ASP A 104 0.59 -3.55 -16.04
N GLY A 105 -0.55 -3.36 -15.38
CA GLY A 105 -1.39 -4.48 -14.98
C GLY A 105 -1.56 -5.44 -16.16
N SER A 106 -1.19 -6.71 -15.96
CA SER A 106 -1.29 -7.77 -16.96
C SER A 106 -0.25 -7.74 -18.11
N ASN A 107 1.04 -7.57 -17.79
CA ASN A 107 2.05 -8.31 -18.57
C ASN A 107 2.07 -9.77 -18.14
N GLY A 108 1.06 -10.52 -18.57
CA GLY A 108 1.07 -11.99 -18.65
C GLY A 108 2.11 -12.51 -19.65
N GLY A 109 3.27 -11.86 -19.77
CA GLY A 109 4.36 -12.21 -20.68
C GLY A 109 5.65 -12.62 -19.96
N GLU A 110 5.79 -12.35 -18.65
CA GLU A 110 7.05 -12.59 -17.93
C GLU A 110 6.92 -13.65 -16.82
N SER A 111 5.73 -13.79 -16.22
CA SER A 111 5.49 -14.76 -15.16
C SER A 111 4.93 -16.07 -15.73
N GLY A 112 5.80 -16.90 -16.30
CA GLY A 112 5.77 -18.38 -16.26
C GLY A 112 4.53 -19.20 -16.65
N THR A 113 3.36 -18.62 -16.94
CA THR A 113 2.11 -19.33 -17.26
C THR A 113 1.66 -19.15 -18.70
N ASN A 114 2.45 -18.42 -19.50
CA ASN A 114 2.15 -18.12 -20.90
C ASN A 114 3.22 -18.68 -21.86
N LEU A 115 3.75 -19.87 -21.56
CA LEU A 115 4.74 -20.56 -22.39
C LEU A 115 4.19 -21.00 -23.75
N PHE A 116 2.86 -20.96 -23.94
CA PHE A 116 2.19 -21.48 -25.14
C PHE A 116 1.58 -20.41 -26.03
N VAL A 117 1.51 -19.14 -25.61
CA VAL A 117 0.94 -18.06 -26.45
C VAL A 117 1.97 -17.51 -27.45
N ASN A 118 3.26 -17.69 -27.19
CA ASN A 118 4.33 -17.23 -28.08
C ASN A 118 5.25 -18.35 -28.58
N ASP A 119 4.89 -19.61 -28.37
CA ASP A 119 5.56 -20.75 -29.00
C ASP A 119 4.90 -21.00 -30.36
N PRO A 120 5.60 -20.80 -31.50
CA PRO A 120 5.06 -21.09 -32.82
C PRO A 120 4.95 -22.61 -33.01
N VAL A 121 3.95 -23.22 -32.37
CA VAL A 121 3.57 -24.60 -32.65
C VAL A 121 2.82 -24.59 -33.98
N ASN A 122 3.37 -25.25 -34.99
CA ASN A 122 2.69 -25.47 -36.26
C ASN A 122 1.42 -26.31 -36.03
N VAL A 123 0.28 -25.66 -35.85
CA VAL A 123 -1.04 -26.31 -35.83
C VAL A 123 -1.35 -26.76 -37.26
N ARG A 124 -1.30 -28.08 -37.49
CA ARG A 124 -1.75 -28.69 -38.73
C ARG A 124 -3.28 -28.56 -38.79
N VAL A 125 -3.77 -27.63 -39.60
CA VAL A 125 -5.20 -27.48 -39.86
C VAL A 125 -5.62 -28.62 -40.79
N ASP A 126 -6.31 -29.62 -40.24
CA ASP A 126 -6.94 -30.66 -41.05
C ASP A 126 -8.20 -30.07 -41.70
N PRO A 127 -8.35 -30.08 -43.05
CA PRO A 127 -9.48 -29.45 -43.74
C PRO A 127 -10.84 -30.10 -43.48
N SER A 128 -10.92 -31.21 -42.75
CA SER A 128 -12.13 -32.01 -42.60
C SER A 128 -13.13 -31.49 -41.55
N MET A 129 -12.83 -30.38 -40.86
CA MET A 129 -13.64 -29.85 -39.76
C MET A 129 -14.52 -28.63 -40.12
N ASN A 130 -14.58 -28.24 -41.40
CA ASN A 130 -15.31 -27.02 -41.80
C ASN A 130 -16.79 -27.23 -42.14
N GLU A 131 -17.31 -28.46 -42.10
CA GLU A 131 -18.71 -28.74 -42.42
C GLU A 131 -19.64 -28.71 -41.19
N ASP A 132 -19.14 -29.01 -39.98
CA ASP A 132 -20.01 -29.18 -38.81
C ASP A 132 -20.15 -27.92 -37.93
N GLN A 133 -19.34 -26.88 -38.16
CA GLN A 133 -19.36 -25.66 -37.33
C GLN A 133 -20.33 -24.59 -37.87
N LYS A 134 -21.54 -25.02 -38.25
CA LYS A 134 -22.67 -24.13 -38.56
C LYS A 134 -23.66 -24.04 -37.39
N ILE A 135 -23.22 -24.28 -36.15
CA ILE A 135 -24.02 -24.10 -34.95
C ILE A 135 -23.46 -22.95 -34.11
N ALA A 136 -24.32 -21.95 -33.94
CA ALA A 136 -24.08 -20.64 -33.34
C ALA A 136 -23.30 -20.67 -32.01
N LEU A 137 -22.21 -19.91 -31.95
CA LEU A 137 -21.58 -19.48 -30.69
C LEU A 137 -22.07 -18.06 -30.34
N PRO A 138 -22.47 -17.78 -29.08
CA PRO A 138 -22.93 -16.47 -28.67
C PRO A 138 -21.75 -15.50 -28.54
N VAL A 139 -21.80 -14.40 -29.30
CA VAL A 139 -20.88 -13.28 -29.17
C VAL A 139 -21.06 -12.67 -27.78
N SER A 140 -20.03 -12.77 -26.94
CA SER A 140 -19.93 -12.00 -25.70
C SER A 140 -19.34 -10.63 -26.05
N PRO A 141 -19.97 -9.50 -25.66
CA PRO A 141 -19.42 -8.18 -25.94
C PRO A 141 -18.24 -7.92 -25.00
N THR A 142 -17.02 -8.14 -25.49
CA THR A 142 -15.82 -7.64 -24.81
C THR A 142 -15.82 -6.11 -24.93
N ASN A 143 -16.24 -5.43 -23.86
CA ASN A 143 -16.01 -4.00 -23.66
C ASN A 143 -14.50 -3.75 -23.62
N ASN A 144 -13.90 -3.52 -24.79
CA ASN A 144 -12.51 -3.10 -24.90
C ASN A 144 -12.47 -1.57 -24.73
N PRO A 145 -11.87 -1.02 -23.65
CA PRO A 145 -11.63 0.41 -23.57
C PRO A 145 -10.69 0.79 -24.71
N ASN A 146 -11.16 1.66 -25.60
CA ASN A 146 -10.39 2.17 -26.72
C ASN A 146 -9.04 2.72 -26.20
N PRO A 147 -7.88 2.14 -26.55
CA PRO A 147 -6.60 2.64 -26.07
C PRO A 147 -6.44 4.09 -26.52
N SER A 148 -6.06 4.97 -25.59
CA SER A 148 -5.79 6.37 -25.87
C SER A 148 -4.81 6.48 -27.04
N LYS A 149 -5.05 7.46 -27.92
CA LYS A 149 -4.33 7.60 -29.21
C LYS A 149 -2.81 7.53 -29.04
N ASP A 150 -2.29 8.09 -27.96
CA ASP A 150 -0.87 8.24 -27.68
C ASP A 150 -0.13 6.91 -27.42
N HIS A 151 -0.77 5.90 -26.82
CA HIS A 151 -0.10 4.62 -26.53
C HIS A 151 0.10 3.77 -27.78
N SER A 152 -0.85 3.81 -28.71
CA SER A 152 -0.79 2.98 -29.92
C SER A 152 0.24 3.44 -30.96
N ASP A 153 0.61 4.73 -30.94
CA ASP A 153 1.61 5.27 -31.85
C ASP A 153 2.99 4.76 -31.44
N ALA A 154 3.27 4.76 -30.12
CA ALA A 154 4.47 4.17 -29.55
C ALA A 154 4.58 2.66 -29.84
N GLU A 155 3.48 1.91 -29.74
CA GLU A 155 3.42 0.48 -30.09
C GLU A 155 3.73 0.24 -31.58
N THR A 156 3.17 1.06 -32.47
CA THR A 156 3.38 0.97 -33.92
C THR A 156 4.84 1.22 -34.30
N VAL A 157 5.47 2.22 -33.66
CA VAL A 157 6.90 2.54 -33.85
C VAL A 157 7.79 1.40 -33.32
N ASN A 158 7.45 0.83 -32.17
CA ASN A 158 8.17 -0.31 -31.61
C ASN A 158 8.05 -1.56 -32.49
N ALA A 159 6.89 -1.82 -33.07
CA ALA A 159 6.68 -2.92 -34.02
C ALA A 159 7.53 -2.75 -35.29
N LEU A 160 7.59 -1.55 -35.85
CA LEU A 160 8.45 -1.24 -37.00
C LEU A 160 9.94 -1.41 -36.67
N ARG A 161 10.37 -0.99 -35.48
CA ARG A 161 11.75 -1.19 -35.00
C ARG A 161 12.09 -2.68 -34.92
N ARG A 162 11.21 -3.50 -34.35
CA ARG A 162 11.39 -4.95 -34.25
C ARG A 162 11.44 -5.63 -35.61
N LEU A 163 10.59 -5.20 -36.55
CA LEU A 163 10.62 -5.74 -37.91
C LEU A 163 11.96 -5.41 -38.60
N LYS A 164 12.51 -4.21 -38.37
CA LYS A 164 13.82 -3.81 -38.90
C LYS A 164 14.97 -4.63 -38.29
N THR A 165 14.94 -4.89 -36.99
CA THR A 165 15.96 -5.72 -36.34
C THR A 165 15.96 -7.16 -36.87
N LEU A 166 14.78 -7.73 -37.16
CA LEU A 166 14.67 -9.07 -37.73
C LEU A 166 15.22 -9.15 -39.17
N PHE A 167 15.01 -8.09 -39.95
CA PHE A 167 15.59 -7.98 -41.29
C PHE A 167 17.12 -7.85 -41.22
N GLU A 168 17.64 -7.01 -40.31
CA GLU A 168 19.08 -6.86 -40.11
C GLU A 168 19.75 -8.12 -39.56
N SER A 169 19.05 -8.92 -38.75
CA SER A 169 19.55 -10.21 -38.26
C SER A 169 19.45 -11.33 -39.30
N GLY A 170 18.92 -11.06 -40.50
CA GLY A 170 18.71 -12.05 -41.56
C GLY A 170 17.64 -13.10 -41.23
N ALA A 171 16.79 -12.84 -40.23
CA ALA A 171 15.74 -13.77 -39.81
C ALA A 171 14.52 -13.76 -40.74
N ILE A 172 14.34 -12.70 -41.52
CA ILE A 172 13.28 -12.54 -42.53
C ILE A 172 13.87 -12.04 -43.84
N SER A 173 13.26 -12.43 -44.96
CA SER A 173 13.70 -11.99 -46.29
C SER A 173 13.26 -10.55 -46.61
N ALA A 174 13.81 -9.96 -47.68
CA ALA A 174 13.45 -8.63 -48.12
C ALA A 174 11.99 -8.54 -48.59
N GLU A 175 11.46 -9.58 -49.26
CA GLU A 175 10.06 -9.61 -49.66
C GLU A 175 9.11 -9.71 -48.46
N GLU A 176 9.44 -10.53 -47.46
CA GLU A 176 8.65 -10.69 -46.23
C GLU A 176 8.63 -9.40 -45.41
N PHE A 177 9.77 -8.72 -45.28
CA PHE A 177 9.85 -7.43 -44.62
C PHE A 177 8.90 -6.40 -45.24
N ILE A 178 8.85 -6.33 -46.57
CA ILE A 178 7.98 -5.39 -47.30
C ILE A 178 6.50 -5.74 -47.08
N ALA A 179 6.15 -7.02 -47.18
CA ALA A 179 4.80 -7.51 -46.97
C ALA A 179 4.28 -7.20 -45.55
N LEU A 180 5.13 -7.37 -44.53
CA LEU A 180 4.77 -7.13 -43.12
C LEU A 180 4.75 -5.65 -42.74
N LYS A 181 5.60 -4.82 -43.37
CA LYS A 181 5.64 -3.38 -43.13
C LYS A 181 4.41 -2.65 -43.68
N ALA A 182 3.88 -3.08 -44.83
CA ALA A 182 2.77 -2.43 -45.53
C ALA A 182 1.47 -2.26 -44.70
N PRO A 183 0.93 -3.29 -44.04
CA PRO A 183 -0.31 -3.15 -43.25
C PRO A 183 -0.13 -2.27 -42.00
N ILE A 184 1.06 -2.33 -41.36
CA ILE A 184 1.39 -1.53 -40.18
C ILE A 184 1.41 -0.04 -40.55
N LEU A 185 2.09 0.29 -41.65
CA LEU A 185 2.19 1.67 -42.12
C LEU A 185 0.83 2.23 -42.56
N LYS A 186 -0.02 1.40 -43.21
CA LYS A 186 -1.38 1.79 -43.61
C LYS A 186 -2.25 2.16 -42.40
N ARG A 187 -2.17 1.39 -41.31
CA ARG A 187 -2.89 1.67 -40.07
C ARG A 187 -2.41 2.96 -39.41
N TYR A 188 -1.10 3.22 -39.42
CA TYR A 188 -0.51 4.45 -38.89
C TYR A 188 -1.02 5.68 -39.65
N ILE A 189 -0.90 5.66 -40.99
CA ILE A 189 -1.32 6.79 -41.84
C ILE A 189 -2.80 7.11 -41.66
N HIS A 190 -3.67 6.09 -41.62
CA HIS A 190 -5.10 6.28 -41.42
C HIS A 190 -5.45 6.83 -40.01
N LYS A 191 -4.55 6.65 -39.03
CA LYS A 191 -4.78 7.12 -37.67
C LYS A 191 -4.31 8.57 -37.46
N THR A 192 -3.27 8.99 -38.19
CA THR A 192 -2.64 10.30 -38.06
C THR A 192 -3.21 11.39 -38.98
N GLY A 193 -4.12 11.04 -39.90
CA GLY A 193 -4.83 11.98 -40.79
C GLY A 193 -6.24 12.26 -40.30
#